data_AF-A0A383CBA0-F1
#
_entry.id   AF-A0A383CBA0-F1
#
_cell.length_a   1.000
_cell.length_b   1.000
_cell.length_c   1.000
_cell.angle_alpha   90.00
_cell.angle_beta   90.00
_cell.angle_gamma   90.00
#
_symmetry.space_group_name_H-M   'P 1'
#
loop_
_entity.id
_entity.type
_entity.pdbx_description
1 polymer ?
#
loop_
_entity_poly.entity_id
_entity_poly.type
_entity_poly.pdbx_seq_one_letter_code
_entity_poly.pdbx_strand_id
1 'polypeptide(L)'
;MSVQVSLKKQFFFGLILIIVLLSVIEISARVYDFYNPNCKFIDSDVYKDISLDLKRQICFDNTDIKFEENPYRHNVPNQQMSTITINQFGFRGSDISLEKEIGTYRIFLVGGSSVFGVGTIDEETIPSYLQIELESRFPNKNIQVINAGVPGIHSYTESMLIENKIFDFDPDMIIVYDGWNDIQRPFDKYYIPGEFNEINNYIRWIVKNDVIKTGKVILKSY
;
A
#
# COMPACT_ATOMS: atom_id res chain seq x y z
N MET A 1 -63.87 18.60 17.79
CA MET A 1 -63.08 18.29 19.00
C MET A 1 -61.60 18.44 18.65
N SER A 2 -60.90 19.43 19.21
CA SER A 2 -59.45 19.57 19.04
C SER A 2 -58.77 18.73 20.12
N VAL A 3 -57.99 17.72 19.73
CA VAL A 3 -57.24 16.89 20.67
C VAL A 3 -55.97 17.65 21.06
N GLN A 4 -55.91 18.19 22.29
CA GLN A 4 -54.69 18.80 22.81
C GLN A 4 -53.67 17.71 23.18
N VAL A 5 -52.60 17.61 22.40
CA VAL A 5 -51.46 16.73 22.70
C VAL A 5 -50.52 17.47 23.65
N SER A 6 -50.10 16.83 24.74
CA SER A 6 -49.20 17.48 25.71
C SER A 6 -47.82 17.77 25.11
N LEU A 7 -47.17 18.85 25.56
CA LEU A 7 -45.81 19.21 25.17
C LEU A 7 -44.81 18.05 25.32
N LYS A 8 -44.94 17.23 26.36
CA LYS A 8 -44.12 16.01 26.56
C LYS A 8 -44.29 15.00 25.43
N LYS A 9 -45.54 14.76 24.98
CA LYS A 9 -45.84 13.86 23.87
C LYS A 9 -45.35 14.44 22.54
N GLN A 10 -45.52 15.75 22.32
CA GLN A 10 -45.01 16.44 21.13
C GLN A 10 -43.48 16.34 21.03
N PHE A 11 -42.76 16.59 22.14
CA PHE A 11 -41.31 16.43 22.20
C PHE A 11 -40.89 14.98 21.92
N PHE A 12 -41.56 14.00 22.51
CA PHE A 12 -41.28 12.58 22.29
C PHE A 12 -41.49 12.16 20.83
N PHE A 13 -42.61 12.54 20.21
CA PHE A 13 -42.86 12.26 18.79
C PHE A 13 -41.89 13.01 17.87
N GLY A 14 -41.51 14.25 18.23
CA GLY A 14 -40.48 15.00 17.51
C GLY A 14 -39.12 14.30 17.55
N LEU A 15 -38.72 13.78 18.72
CA LEU A 15 -37.49 13.01 18.87
C LEU A 15 -37.53 11.72 18.04
N ILE A 16 -38.64 10.98 18.05
CA ILE A 16 -38.82 9.79 17.20
C ILE A 16 -38.69 10.16 15.73
N LEU A 17 -39.34 11.24 15.28
CA LEU A 17 -39.26 11.69 13.90
C LEU A 17 -37.81 12.03 13.50
N ILE A 18 -37.06 12.70 14.37
CA ILE A 18 -35.64 13.00 14.14
C ILE A 18 -34.83 11.71 14.04
N ILE A 19 -35.03 10.74 14.94
CA ILE A 19 -34.33 9.45 14.89
C ILE A 19 -34.65 8.72 13.59
N VAL A 20 -35.92 8.68 13.17
CA VAL A 20 -36.33 8.05 11.91
C VAL A 20 -35.68 8.75 10.72
N LEU A 21 -35.67 10.09 10.69
CA LEU A 21 -35.03 10.87 9.63
C LEU A 21 -33.53 10.58 9.55
N LEU A 22 -32.82 10.63 10.68
CA LEU A 22 -31.40 10.32 10.75
C LEU A 22 -31.12 8.88 10.33
N SER A 23 -31.97 7.92 10.70
CA SER A 23 -31.83 6.52 10.28
C SER A 23 -31.98 6.36 8.77
N VAL A 24 -32.95 7.05 8.15
CA VAL A 24 -33.15 7.02 6.70
C VAL A 24 -31.95 7.61 5.97
N ILE A 25 -31.40 8.73 6.47
CA ILE A 25 -30.20 9.36 5.90
C ILE A 25 -29.01 8.41 5.99
N GLU A 26 -28.75 7.83 7.15
CA GLU A 26 -27.65 6.89 7.38
C GLU A 26 -27.78 5.64 6.47
N ILE A 27 -28.98 5.05 6.38
CA ILE A 27 -29.22 3.90 5.50
C ILE A 27 -29.00 4.28 4.04
N SER A 28 -29.51 5.42 3.60
CA SER A 28 -29.34 5.88 2.22
C SER A 28 -27.87 6.13 1.88
N ALA A 29 -27.12 6.73 2.80
CA ALA A 29 -25.69 6.95 2.67
C ALA A 29 -24.92 5.63 2.58
N ARG A 30 -25.22 4.64 3.44
CA ARG A 30 -24.61 3.32 3.42
C ARG A 30 -24.93 2.54 2.14
N VAL A 31 -26.16 2.62 1.64
CA VAL A 31 -26.55 2.00 0.37
C VAL A 31 -25.80 2.67 -0.79
N TYR A 32 -25.70 4.00 -0.79
CA TYR A 32 -24.95 4.72 -1.82
C TYR A 32 -23.48 4.32 -1.83
N ASP A 33 -22.82 4.32 -0.67
CA ASP A 33 -21.42 3.92 -0.50
C ASP A 33 -21.19 2.44 -0.86
N PHE A 34 -22.16 1.57 -0.57
CA PHE A 34 -22.12 0.16 -0.97
C PHE A 34 -21.99 0.01 -2.49
N TYR A 35 -22.73 0.79 -3.27
CA TYR A 35 -22.73 0.72 -4.73
C TYR A 35 -21.70 1.64 -5.39
N ASN A 36 -21.13 2.61 -4.66
CA ASN A 36 -20.19 3.61 -5.19
C ASN A 36 -18.97 3.77 -4.28
N PRO A 37 -18.17 2.70 -4.05
CA PRO A 37 -16.97 2.81 -3.26
C PRO A 37 -15.95 3.77 -3.91
N ASN A 38 -15.19 4.51 -3.09
CA ASN A 38 -14.23 5.54 -3.54
C ASN A 38 -12.99 5.00 -4.29
N CYS A 39 -13.03 3.79 -4.83
CA CYS A 39 -11.91 3.16 -5.54
C CYS A 39 -12.18 3.08 -7.04
N LYS A 40 -11.58 4.02 -7.79
CA LYS A 40 -11.73 4.12 -9.26
C LYS A 40 -11.24 2.88 -10.03
N PHE A 41 -10.39 2.05 -9.45
CA PHE A 41 -9.86 0.87 -10.14
C PHE A 41 -10.88 -0.27 -10.26
N ILE A 42 -11.95 -0.28 -9.45
CA ILE A 42 -13.00 -1.31 -9.46
C ILE A 42 -13.70 -1.40 -10.83
N ASP A 43 -13.81 -0.27 -11.54
CA ASP A 43 -14.47 -0.17 -12.84
C ASP A 43 -13.59 -0.63 -14.02
N SER A 44 -12.31 -0.97 -13.76
CA SER A 44 -11.40 -1.40 -14.82
C SER A 44 -11.65 -2.85 -15.25
N ASP A 45 -11.34 -3.15 -16.51
CA ASP A 45 -11.49 -4.49 -17.09
C ASP A 45 -10.72 -5.58 -16.33
N VAL A 46 -9.66 -5.20 -15.60
CA VAL A 46 -8.86 -6.11 -14.77
C VAL A 46 -9.72 -6.82 -13.72
N TYR A 47 -10.76 -6.16 -13.20
CA TYR A 47 -11.62 -6.73 -12.17
C TYR A 47 -12.92 -7.31 -12.74
N LYS A 48 -13.09 -7.41 -14.07
CA LYS A 48 -14.37 -7.79 -14.67
C LYS A 48 -14.92 -9.11 -14.13
N ASP A 49 -14.05 -10.08 -13.89
CA ASP A 49 -14.41 -11.43 -13.43
C ASP A 49 -14.32 -11.60 -11.90
N ILE A 50 -13.99 -10.53 -11.17
CA ILE A 50 -13.92 -10.51 -9.71
C ILE A 50 -15.31 -10.18 -9.13
N SER A 51 -15.71 -10.91 -8.08
CA SER A 51 -16.99 -10.70 -7.40
C SER A 51 -17.11 -9.29 -6.82
N LEU A 52 -18.33 -8.76 -6.78
CA LEU A 52 -18.60 -7.43 -6.23
C LEU A 52 -18.13 -7.32 -4.76
N ASP A 53 -18.31 -8.39 -3.98
CA ASP A 53 -17.90 -8.42 -2.58
C ASP A 53 -16.38 -8.33 -2.43
N LEU A 54 -15.62 -9.08 -3.24
CA LEU A 54 -14.15 -9.04 -3.20
C LEU A 54 -13.60 -7.70 -3.68
N LYS A 55 -14.18 -7.11 -4.75
CA LYS A 55 -13.84 -5.75 -5.19
C LYS A 55 -13.95 -4.73 -4.06
N ARG A 56 -15.05 -4.81 -3.30
CA ARG A 56 -15.32 -3.90 -2.18
C ARG A 56 -14.34 -4.13 -1.02
N GLN A 57 -14.07 -5.38 -0.67
CA GLN A 57 -13.07 -5.73 0.34
C GLN A 57 -11.68 -5.21 -0.02
N ILE A 58 -11.23 -5.43 -1.25
CA ILE A 58 -9.98 -4.87 -1.77
C ILE A 58 -9.98 -3.35 -1.61
N CYS A 59 -11.07 -2.68 -1.99
CA CYS A 59 -11.15 -1.23 -1.85
C CYS A 59 -11.04 -0.74 -0.40
N PHE A 60 -11.87 -1.29 0.49
CA PHE A 60 -11.88 -0.88 1.89
C PHE A 60 -10.55 -1.16 2.57
N ASP A 61 -9.98 -2.35 2.35
CA ASP A 61 -8.68 -2.71 2.93
C ASP A 61 -7.58 -1.77 2.40
N ASN A 62 -7.59 -1.40 1.12
CA ASN A 62 -6.63 -0.43 0.58
C ASN A 62 -6.79 0.98 1.17
N THR A 63 -8.01 1.40 1.51
CA THR A 63 -8.25 2.71 2.13
C THR A 63 -7.94 2.73 3.63
N ASP A 64 -8.02 1.58 4.30
CA ASP A 64 -7.89 1.46 5.75
C ASP A 64 -6.44 1.21 6.21
N ILE A 65 -5.50 0.97 5.29
CA ILE A 65 -4.08 0.82 5.63
C ILE A 65 -3.57 2.07 6.34
N LYS A 66 -2.91 1.84 7.48
CA LYS A 66 -2.25 2.87 8.26
C LYS A 66 -0.78 2.97 7.90
N PHE A 67 -0.32 4.21 7.75
CA PHE A 67 1.07 4.57 7.51
C PHE A 67 1.56 5.50 8.63
N GLU A 68 2.83 5.41 8.96
CA GLU A 68 3.52 6.39 9.81
C GLU A 68 4.54 7.14 8.96
N GLU A 69 4.58 8.47 9.08
CA GLU A 69 5.38 9.36 8.23
C GLU A 69 6.76 9.73 8.84
N ASN A 70 6.94 9.53 10.15
CA ASN A 70 8.16 9.88 10.87
C ASN A 70 8.90 8.61 11.35
N PRO A 71 10.23 8.51 11.22
CA PRO A 71 11.14 9.47 10.58
C PRO A 71 11.05 9.46 9.03
N TYR A 72 10.39 8.45 8.46
CA TYR A 72 10.05 8.35 7.04
C TYR A 72 8.80 7.49 6.87
N ARG A 73 8.13 7.59 5.71
CA ARG A 73 6.90 6.86 5.43
C ARG A 73 7.09 5.34 5.41
N HIS A 74 6.35 4.62 6.24
CA HIS A 74 6.33 3.15 6.28
C HIS A 74 4.95 2.61 6.72
N ASN A 75 4.66 1.34 6.43
CA ASN A 75 3.43 0.70 6.88
C ASN A 75 3.50 0.47 8.39
N VAL A 76 2.41 0.80 9.10
CA VAL A 76 2.29 0.46 10.52
C VAL A 76 2.25 -1.08 10.67
N PRO A 77 3.01 -1.70 11.58
CA PRO A 77 3.00 -3.16 11.74
C PRO A 77 1.67 -3.73 12.27
N ASN A 78 1.50 -5.05 12.15
CA ASN A 78 0.39 -5.84 12.73
C ASN A 78 -1.00 -5.39 12.25
N GLN A 79 -1.19 -5.21 10.94
CA GLN A 79 -2.50 -4.91 10.36
C GLN A 79 -3.03 -6.16 9.67
N GLN A 80 -4.08 -6.76 10.22
CA GLN A 80 -4.76 -7.91 9.62
C GLN A 80 -6.10 -7.47 9.04
N MET A 81 -6.21 -7.47 7.72
CA MET A 81 -7.46 -7.22 7.00
C MET A 81 -7.86 -8.45 6.19
N SER A 82 -8.92 -8.34 5.37
CA SER A 82 -9.46 -9.47 4.62
C SER A 82 -8.64 -9.86 3.39
N THR A 83 -7.98 -8.88 2.77
CA THR A 83 -7.24 -9.00 1.51
C THR A 83 -5.79 -8.52 1.62
N ILE A 84 -5.46 -7.85 2.73
CA ILE A 84 -4.15 -7.26 2.98
C ILE A 84 -3.70 -7.62 4.40
N THR A 85 -2.53 -8.22 4.49
CA THR A 85 -1.84 -8.49 5.75
C THR A 85 -0.57 -7.67 5.81
N ILE A 86 -0.37 -6.93 6.90
CA ILE A 86 0.90 -6.28 7.24
C ILE A 86 1.45 -6.95 8.48
N ASN A 87 2.58 -7.63 8.31
CA ASN A 87 3.18 -8.43 9.35
C ASN A 87 3.73 -7.59 10.52
N GLN A 88 4.25 -8.27 11.55
CA GLN A 88 4.83 -7.66 12.74
C GLN A 88 6.01 -6.70 12.48
N PHE A 89 6.58 -6.76 11.28
CA PHE A 89 7.66 -5.88 10.84
C PHE A 89 7.21 -4.82 9.84
N GLY A 90 5.92 -4.69 9.54
CA GLY A 90 5.45 -3.66 8.59
C GLY A 90 5.65 -4.02 7.12
N PHE A 91 5.99 -5.27 6.79
CA PHE A 91 6.02 -5.76 5.41
C PHE A 91 4.68 -6.38 5.06
N ARG A 92 4.29 -6.33 3.78
CA ARG A 92 3.04 -6.93 3.33
C ARG A 92 3.21 -8.45 3.18
N GLY A 93 2.21 -9.21 3.60
CA GLY A 93 2.18 -10.67 3.57
C GLY A 93 2.39 -11.31 4.94
N SER A 94 2.77 -12.58 4.93
CA SER A 94 2.96 -13.40 6.12
C SER A 94 4.10 -12.93 7.03
N ASP A 95 4.08 -13.39 8.28
CA ASP A 95 5.17 -13.16 9.21
C ASP A 95 6.48 -13.79 8.72
N ILE A 96 7.57 -13.08 8.98
CA ILE A 96 8.95 -13.51 8.72
C ILE A 96 9.73 -13.53 10.02
N SER A 97 10.88 -14.21 10.06
CA SER A 97 11.83 -14.13 11.17
C SER A 97 12.87 -13.03 10.93
N LEU A 98 13.25 -12.31 11.98
CA LEU A 98 14.39 -11.39 11.93
C LEU A 98 15.67 -12.18 11.62
N GLU A 99 15.97 -13.19 12.44
CA GLU A 99 17.07 -14.12 12.18
C GLU A 99 16.77 -14.97 10.95
N LYS A 100 17.63 -14.89 9.92
CA LYS A 100 17.49 -15.68 8.69
C LYS A 100 17.71 -17.16 8.99
N GLU A 101 16.72 -17.99 8.63
CA GLU A 101 16.84 -19.44 8.77
C GLU A 101 17.97 -19.99 7.89
N ILE A 102 18.71 -20.97 8.41
CA ILE A 102 19.86 -21.57 7.72
C ILE A 102 19.44 -22.14 6.37
N GLY A 103 20.14 -21.74 5.31
CA GLY A 103 19.89 -22.21 3.94
C GLY A 103 18.77 -21.47 3.20
N THR A 104 18.20 -20.43 3.81
CA THR A 104 17.22 -19.54 3.16
C THR A 104 17.92 -18.49 2.32
N TYR A 105 17.43 -18.29 1.09
CA TYR A 105 17.80 -17.17 0.24
C TYR A 105 16.72 -16.10 0.32
N ARG A 106 17.04 -14.96 0.94
CA ARG A 106 16.07 -13.92 1.30
C ARG A 106 16.12 -12.74 0.33
N ILE A 107 15.01 -12.50 -0.35
CA ILE A 107 14.84 -11.46 -1.36
C ILE A 107 13.84 -10.42 -0.85
N PHE A 108 14.23 -9.15 -0.84
CA PHE A 108 13.29 -8.05 -0.59
C PHE A 108 12.96 -7.35 -1.91
N LEU A 109 11.67 -7.22 -2.22
CA LEU A 109 11.19 -6.32 -3.26
C LEU A 109 10.79 -4.99 -2.61
N VAL A 110 11.48 -3.92 -2.99
CA VAL A 110 11.29 -2.56 -2.48
C VAL A 110 10.68 -1.69 -3.56
N GLY A 111 9.71 -0.86 -3.20
CA GLY A 111 9.12 0.09 -4.12
C GLY A 111 7.89 0.79 -3.57
N GLY A 112 7.24 1.56 -4.43
CA GLY A 112 5.99 2.26 -4.13
C GLY A 112 4.73 1.36 -4.11
N SER A 113 3.60 1.96 -4.51
CA SER A 113 2.28 1.32 -4.57
C SER A 113 2.22 0.10 -5.49
N SER A 114 3.07 0.05 -6.52
CA SER A 114 3.12 -1.07 -7.47
C SER A 114 3.71 -2.34 -6.86
N VAL A 115 4.78 -2.21 -6.05
CA VAL A 115 5.35 -3.34 -5.31
C VAL A 115 4.40 -3.74 -4.19
N PHE A 116 3.84 -2.75 -3.48
CA PHE A 116 2.85 -3.01 -2.44
C PHE A 116 1.68 -3.82 -2.99
N GLY A 117 1.25 -3.59 -4.24
CA GLY A 117 0.09 -4.24 -4.85
C GLY A 117 -1.22 -3.53 -4.48
N VAL A 118 -1.25 -2.19 -4.57
CA VAL A 118 -2.50 -1.45 -4.32
C VAL A 118 -3.58 -1.97 -5.26
N GLY A 119 -4.72 -2.36 -4.69
CA GLY A 119 -5.83 -2.95 -5.43
C GLY A 119 -5.73 -4.47 -5.67
N THR A 120 -4.78 -5.18 -5.07
CA THR A 120 -4.72 -6.66 -5.16
C THR A 120 -4.91 -7.31 -3.78
N ILE A 121 -5.21 -8.61 -3.77
CA ILE A 121 -5.06 -9.45 -2.57
C ILE A 121 -3.58 -9.82 -2.37
N ASP A 122 -3.23 -10.33 -1.19
CA ASP A 122 -1.86 -10.71 -0.84
C ASP A 122 -1.26 -11.72 -1.83
N GLU A 123 -2.04 -12.68 -2.32
CA GLU A 123 -1.60 -13.72 -3.25
C GLU A 123 -1.34 -13.22 -4.67
N GLU A 124 -1.87 -12.04 -5.02
CA GLU A 124 -1.82 -11.48 -6.38
C GLU A 124 -0.84 -10.29 -6.50
N THR A 125 0.06 -10.12 -5.53
CA THR A 125 1.13 -9.10 -5.62
C THR A 125 2.29 -9.59 -6.50
N ILE A 126 3.07 -8.66 -7.06
CA ILE A 126 4.29 -8.98 -7.83
C ILE A 126 5.24 -9.89 -7.00
N PRO A 127 5.53 -9.59 -5.71
CA PRO A 127 6.30 -10.49 -4.85
C PRO A 127 5.71 -11.90 -4.72
N SER A 128 4.39 -12.03 -4.63
CA SER A 128 3.71 -13.34 -4.49
C SER A 128 3.83 -14.19 -5.75
N TYR A 129 3.65 -13.59 -6.93
CA TYR A 129 3.93 -14.29 -8.19
C TYR A 129 5.40 -14.68 -8.34
N LEU A 130 6.32 -13.80 -7.89
CA LEU A 130 7.75 -14.10 -7.90
C LEU A 130 8.09 -15.27 -6.96
N GLN A 131 7.49 -15.31 -5.77
CA GLN A 131 7.63 -16.43 -4.83
C GLN A 131 7.22 -17.75 -5.50
N ILE A 132 6.03 -17.81 -6.09
CA ILE A 132 5.49 -19.01 -6.76
C ILE A 132 6.41 -19.47 -7.90
N GLU A 133 6.88 -18.55 -8.74
CA GLU A 133 7.78 -18.87 -9.86
C GLU A 133 9.13 -19.42 -9.38
N LEU A 134 9.70 -18.83 -8.32
CA LEU A 134 10.98 -19.26 -7.76
C LEU A 134 10.87 -20.62 -7.06
N GLU A 135 9.78 -20.89 -6.34
CA GLU A 135 9.50 -22.20 -5.76
C GLU A 135 9.35 -23.28 -6.84
N SER A 136 8.63 -22.96 -7.93
CA SER A 136 8.45 -23.89 -9.06
C SER A 136 9.78 -24.22 -9.74
N ARG A 137 10.62 -23.20 -9.96
CA ARG A 137 11.89 -23.34 -10.67
C ARG A 137 13.01 -23.94 -9.82
N PHE A 138 12.95 -23.73 -8.51
CA PHE A 138 13.98 -24.16 -7.56
C PHE A 138 13.38 -24.91 -6.35
N PRO A 139 12.68 -26.05 -6.56
CA PRO A 139 11.90 -26.72 -5.51
C PRO A 139 12.72 -27.25 -4.33
N ASN A 140 14.05 -27.35 -4.47
CA ASN A 140 14.98 -27.78 -3.42
C ASN A 140 15.70 -26.61 -2.74
N LYS A 141 15.29 -25.37 -3.01
CA LYS A 141 15.86 -24.16 -2.40
C LYS A 141 14.78 -23.51 -1.53
N ASN A 142 15.16 -23.14 -0.32
CA ASN A 142 14.31 -22.29 0.51
C ASN A 142 14.51 -20.85 0.06
N ILE A 143 13.57 -20.30 -0.70
CA ILE A 143 13.61 -18.91 -1.18
C ILE A 143 12.47 -18.16 -0.52
N GLN A 144 12.76 -17.00 0.04
CA GLN A 144 11.76 -16.15 0.68
C GLN A 144 11.74 -14.79 -0.02
N VAL A 145 10.61 -14.44 -0.62
CA VAL A 145 10.38 -13.14 -1.26
C VAL A 145 9.49 -12.29 -0.35
N ILE A 146 10.01 -11.16 0.10
CA ILE A 146 9.32 -10.23 1.01
C ILE A 146 8.85 -9.00 0.24
N ASN A 147 7.56 -8.67 0.40
CA ASN A 147 6.98 -7.44 -0.12
C ASN A 147 7.27 -6.27 0.85
N ALA A 148 8.30 -5.48 0.53
CA ALA A 148 8.63 -4.24 1.22
C ALA A 148 8.10 -3.00 0.49
N GLY A 149 7.00 -3.15 -0.24
CA GLY A 149 6.31 -2.04 -0.87
C GLY A 149 5.66 -1.11 0.16
N VAL A 150 5.68 0.19 -0.12
CA VAL A 150 4.94 1.19 0.66
C VAL A 150 4.30 2.20 -0.31
N PRO A 151 2.96 2.33 -0.36
CA PRO A 151 2.31 3.28 -1.24
C PRO A 151 2.83 4.72 -1.05
N GLY A 152 3.23 5.34 -2.16
CA GLY A 152 3.65 6.75 -2.21
C GLY A 152 5.11 7.04 -1.83
N ILE A 153 5.91 6.02 -1.49
CA ILE A 153 7.36 6.22 -1.29
C ILE A 153 8.09 6.35 -2.63
N HIS A 154 9.30 6.90 -2.57
CA HIS A 154 10.16 7.26 -3.70
C HIS A 154 11.61 6.96 -3.28
N SER A 155 12.55 7.09 -4.22
CA SER A 155 13.90 6.53 -4.07
C SER A 155 14.62 6.90 -2.78
N TYR A 156 14.43 8.13 -2.27
CA TYR A 156 15.03 8.57 -1.01
C TYR A 156 14.45 7.82 0.20
N THR A 157 13.12 7.75 0.32
CA THR A 157 12.47 6.99 1.40
C THR A 157 12.75 5.49 1.29
N GLU A 158 12.86 4.97 0.07
CA GLU A 158 13.29 3.58 -0.16
C GLU A 158 14.69 3.31 0.36
N SER A 159 15.66 4.22 0.11
CA SER A 159 17.00 4.07 0.67
C SER A 159 17.01 4.07 2.20
N MET A 160 16.18 4.90 2.84
CA MET A 160 16.04 4.93 4.29
C MET A 160 15.43 3.63 4.83
N LEU A 161 14.42 3.07 4.15
CA LEU A 161 13.83 1.78 4.51
C LEU A 161 14.86 0.65 4.38
N ILE A 162 15.70 0.69 3.34
CA ILE A 162 16.75 -0.30 3.14
C ILE A 162 17.80 -0.21 4.26
N GLU A 163 18.35 0.98 4.48
CA GLU A 163 19.44 1.24 5.42
C GLU A 163 19.03 0.98 6.87
N ASN A 164 17.86 1.47 7.27
CA ASN A 164 17.45 1.48 8.67
C ASN A 164 16.61 0.27 9.09
N LYS A 165 16.31 -0.66 8.18
CA LYS A 165 15.41 -1.78 8.48
C LYS A 165 15.72 -3.05 7.70
N ILE A 166 15.76 -2.99 6.36
CA ILE A 166 15.87 -4.23 5.56
C ILE A 166 17.21 -4.92 5.79
N PHE A 167 18.31 -4.18 5.98
CA PHE A 167 19.62 -4.79 6.26
C PHE A 167 19.65 -5.62 7.55
N ASP A 168 18.81 -5.34 8.54
CA ASP A 168 18.75 -6.11 9.79
C ASP A 168 18.22 -7.54 9.58
N PHE A 169 17.58 -7.82 8.43
CA PHE A 169 17.05 -9.14 8.07
C PHE A 169 18.01 -10.02 7.27
N ASP A 170 19.28 -9.61 7.13
CA ASP A 170 20.32 -10.32 6.37
C ASP A 170 19.88 -10.71 4.94
N PRO A 171 19.47 -9.73 4.10
CA PRO A 171 18.99 -9.99 2.75
C PRO A 171 20.11 -10.49 1.84
N ASP A 172 19.83 -11.50 1.00
CA ASP A 172 20.75 -11.97 -0.03
C ASP A 172 20.58 -11.21 -1.36
N MET A 173 19.39 -10.62 -1.57
CA MET A 173 19.07 -9.81 -2.74
C MET A 173 18.04 -8.74 -2.39
N ILE A 174 18.23 -7.53 -2.92
CA ILE A 174 17.24 -6.46 -2.90
C ILE A 174 16.92 -6.09 -4.34
N ILE A 175 15.64 -6.16 -4.70
CA ILE A 175 15.12 -5.75 -6.00
C ILE A 175 14.35 -4.44 -5.79
N VAL A 176 14.78 -3.38 -6.46
CA VAL A 176 14.14 -2.06 -6.38
C VAL A 176 13.31 -1.84 -7.64
N TYR A 177 12.00 -1.67 -7.47
CA TYR A 177 11.06 -1.31 -8.54
C TYR A 177 10.50 0.08 -8.24
N ASP A 178 11.10 1.09 -8.85
CA ASP A 178 10.82 2.50 -8.55
C ASP A 178 10.92 3.40 -9.80
N GLY A 179 10.57 4.67 -9.66
CA GLY A 179 10.72 5.75 -10.63
C GLY A 179 9.47 6.62 -10.78
N TRP A 180 8.27 6.08 -10.50
CA TRP A 180 7.01 6.79 -10.72
C TRP A 180 6.87 8.03 -9.82
N ASN A 181 7.14 7.87 -8.53
CA ASN A 181 6.96 8.95 -7.56
C ASN A 181 8.08 9.99 -7.64
N ASP A 182 9.27 9.60 -8.09
CA ASP A 182 10.42 10.47 -8.30
C ASP A 182 10.23 11.45 -9.46
N ILE A 183 9.54 11.05 -10.53
CA ILE A 183 9.24 11.94 -11.67
C ILE A 183 8.50 13.21 -11.21
N GLN A 184 7.69 13.12 -10.16
CA GLN A 184 6.90 14.23 -9.65
C GLN A 184 7.65 15.09 -8.61
N ARG A 185 8.89 14.74 -8.27
CA ARG A 185 9.63 15.33 -7.14
C ARG A 185 10.93 16.00 -7.63
N PRO A 186 11.06 17.34 -7.51
CA PRO A 186 12.32 18.00 -7.87
C PRO A 186 13.45 17.58 -6.91
N PHE A 187 14.58 17.19 -7.50
CA PHE A 187 15.76 16.67 -6.80
C PHE A 187 16.25 17.57 -5.65
N ASP A 188 16.15 18.90 -5.83
CA ASP A 188 16.66 19.89 -4.87
C ASP A 188 15.94 19.88 -3.51
N LYS A 189 14.78 19.22 -3.40
CA LYS A 189 14.05 19.10 -2.12
C LYS A 189 14.60 18.06 -1.15
N TYR A 190 15.47 17.14 -1.60
CA TYR A 190 16.06 16.07 -0.77
C TYR A 190 17.46 16.41 -0.26
N TYR A 191 17.93 17.63 -0.53
CA TYR A 191 19.23 18.07 -0.05
C TYR A 191 19.14 18.48 1.43
N ILE A 192 19.58 17.59 2.32
CA ILE A 192 20.04 17.99 3.66
C ILE A 192 21.53 18.39 3.49
N PRO A 193 21.90 19.67 3.64
CA PRO A 193 23.30 20.06 3.58
C PRO A 193 24.08 19.38 4.72
N GLY A 194 24.97 18.44 4.40
CA GLY A 194 25.93 17.86 5.37
C GLY A 194 26.04 16.34 5.41
N GLU A 195 25.09 15.57 4.85
CA GLU A 195 25.16 14.09 4.84
C GLU A 195 25.87 13.56 3.59
N PHE A 196 27.18 13.37 3.70
CA PHE A 196 28.03 12.77 2.67
C PHE A 196 28.18 11.26 2.92
N ASN A 197 27.36 10.43 2.27
CA ASN A 197 27.58 8.97 2.19
C ASN A 197 27.69 8.51 0.72
N GLU A 198 28.41 7.40 0.48
CA GLU A 198 28.69 6.88 -0.87
C GLU A 198 27.42 6.57 -1.68
N ILE A 199 26.33 6.17 -1.00
CA ILE A 199 25.02 5.95 -1.60
C ILE A 199 24.48 7.23 -2.25
N ASN A 200 24.63 8.39 -1.60
CA ASN A 200 24.21 9.68 -2.16
C ASN A 200 25.02 10.04 -3.42
N ASN A 201 26.29 9.61 -3.50
CA ASN A 201 27.10 9.81 -4.70
C ASN A 201 26.68 8.86 -5.84
N TYR A 202 26.30 7.63 -5.52
CA TYR A 202 25.77 6.67 -6.50
C TYR A 202 24.41 7.14 -7.07
N ILE A 203 23.49 7.58 -6.21
CA ILE A 203 22.22 8.18 -6.63
C ILE A 203 22.46 9.43 -7.49
N ARG A 204 23.37 10.32 -7.08
CA ARG A 204 23.80 11.47 -7.90
C ARG A 204 24.34 11.06 -9.26
N TRP A 205 25.14 9.99 -9.32
CA TRP A 205 25.69 9.49 -10.57
C TRP A 205 24.59 8.94 -11.48
N ILE A 206 23.66 8.13 -10.98
CA ILE A 206 22.52 7.64 -11.76
C ILE A 206 21.69 8.79 -12.32
N VAL A 207 21.40 9.80 -11.50
CA VAL A 207 20.52 10.92 -11.86
C VAL A 207 21.18 11.92 -12.83
N LYS A 208 22.49 12.16 -12.69
CA LYS A 208 23.24 13.07 -13.57
C LYS A 208 23.66 12.45 -14.89
N ASN A 209 23.67 11.12 -15.01
CA ASN A 209 24.00 10.44 -16.24
C ASN A 209 22.76 10.26 -17.13
N ASP A 210 23.02 10.12 -18.43
CA ASP A 210 21.99 9.99 -19.48
C ASP A 210 21.10 8.74 -19.36
N VAL A 211 21.27 7.91 -18.32
CA VAL A 211 20.38 6.78 -18.00
C VAL A 211 18.93 7.25 -17.81
N ILE A 212 18.70 8.48 -17.30
CA ILE A 212 17.37 9.08 -17.18
C ILE A 212 16.82 9.62 -18.52
N LYS A 213 17.65 9.85 -19.56
CA LYS A 213 17.13 10.22 -20.89
C LYS A 213 16.25 9.12 -21.51
N THR A 214 16.36 7.88 -21.03
CA THR A 214 15.47 6.78 -21.39
C THR A 214 14.00 7.07 -20.99
N GLY A 215 13.77 7.80 -19.88
CA GLY A 215 12.43 8.24 -19.48
C GLY A 215 11.77 9.23 -20.46
N LYS A 216 12.56 10.03 -21.20
CA LYS A 216 12.04 10.88 -22.28
C LYS A 216 11.54 10.09 -23.49
N VAL A 217 11.99 8.84 -23.69
CA VAL A 217 11.49 7.96 -24.75
C VAL A 217 10.11 7.40 -24.40
N ILE A 218 9.89 7.07 -23.12
CA ILE A 218 8.61 6.55 -22.62
C ILE A 218 7.52 7.64 -22.70
N LEU A 219 7.83 8.88 -22.34
CA LEU A 219 6.90 10.01 -22.40
C LEU A 219 6.52 10.46 -23.82
N LYS A 220 7.27 10.05 -24.85
CA LYS A 220 6.93 10.38 -26.25
C LYS A 220 5.95 9.36 -26.87
N SER A 221 5.62 8.30 -26.13
CA SER A 221 4.84 7.15 -26.60
C SER A 221 3.41 7.10 -26.03
N TYR A 222 2.99 8.15 -25.32
CA TYR A 222 1.63 8.33 -24.81
C TYR A 222 1.08 9.71 -25.21
#